data_AF-A0A7W8ZVY7-F1
#
_entry.id   AF-A0A7W8ZVY7-F1
#
_cell.length_a   1.000
_cell.length_b   1.000
_cell.length_c   1.000
_cell.angle_alpha   90.00
_cell.angle_beta   90.00
_cell.angle_gamma   90.00
#
_symmetry.space_group_name_H-M   'P 1'
#
loop_
_entity.id
_entity.type
_entity.pdbx_description
1 polymer ?
#
loop_
_entity_poly.entity_id
_entity_poly.type
_entity_poly.pdbx_seq_one_letter_code
_entity_poly.pdbx_strand_id
1 'polypeptide(L)'
;MSDELLLTQLASEREHARHAVDGLTEAEMNAPLVPSGWTITRLLNHLAFDGEMFWISAVLGGDPEAIAELHNGWASRPMPGAEAVNIYRHQIRRSNRILAKVDLDDPPS
;
A
#
# COMPACT_ATOMS: atom_id res chain seq x y z
N MET A 1 -24.08 -0.89 -1.30
CA MET A 1 -23.24 -1.94 -0.67
C MET A 1 -22.88 -1.42 0.71
N SER A 2 -22.82 -2.24 1.75
CA SER A 2 -22.34 -1.73 3.05
C SER A 2 -20.83 -1.51 2.98
N ASP A 3 -20.33 -0.45 3.62
CA ASP A 3 -18.90 -0.18 3.77
C ASP A 3 -18.15 -1.36 4.37
N GLU A 4 -18.82 -2.14 5.23
CA GLU A 4 -18.29 -3.37 5.81
C GLU A 4 -17.83 -4.38 4.75
N LEU A 5 -18.59 -4.54 3.65
CA LEU A 5 -18.19 -5.45 2.56
C LEU A 5 -16.93 -4.94 1.86
N LEU A 6 -16.87 -3.64 1.57
CA LEU A 6 -15.73 -3.01 0.91
C LEU A 6 -14.46 -3.09 1.78
N LEU A 7 -14.58 -2.77 3.06
CA LEU A 7 -13.47 -2.85 4.02
C LEU A 7 -13.01 -4.30 4.23
N THR A 8 -13.93 -5.26 4.24
CA THR A 8 -13.60 -6.69 4.29
C THR A 8 -12.82 -7.12 3.04
N GLN A 9 -13.26 -6.70 1.86
CA GLN A 9 -12.55 -7.00 0.61
C GLN A 9 -11.15 -6.39 0.62
N LEU A 10 -11.01 -5.11 1.02
CA LEU A 10 -9.72 -4.44 1.10
C LEU A 10 -8.76 -5.16 2.07
N ALA A 11 -9.27 -5.62 3.23
CA ALA A 11 -8.48 -6.41 4.16
C ALA A 11 -8.03 -7.75 3.54
N SER A 12 -8.91 -8.43 2.78
CA SER A 12 -8.58 -9.67 2.08
C SER A 12 -7.50 -9.46 1.01
N GLU A 13 -7.59 -8.39 0.21
CA GLU A 13 -6.58 -8.09 -0.82
C GLU A 13 -5.20 -7.78 -0.21
N ARG A 14 -5.17 -7.02 0.89
CA ARG A 14 -3.92 -6.74 1.63
C ARG A 14 -3.29 -8.02 2.16
N GLU A 15 -4.09 -8.94 2.68
CA GLU A 15 -3.56 -10.23 3.17
C GLU A 15 -3.12 -11.13 2.03
N HIS A 16 -3.87 -11.16 0.92
CA HIS A 16 -3.47 -11.88 -0.27
C HIS A 16 -2.09 -11.42 -0.78
N ALA A 17 -1.87 -10.11 -0.90
CA ALA A 17 -0.57 -9.57 -1.31
C ALA A 17 0.56 -9.94 -0.32
N ARG A 18 0.29 -9.92 0.99
CA ARG A 18 1.28 -10.31 2.01
C ARG A 18 1.61 -11.80 1.97
N HIS A 19 0.61 -12.66 1.80
CA HIS A 19 0.81 -14.10 1.66
C HIS A 19 1.55 -14.44 0.36
N ALA A 20 1.29 -13.73 -0.74
CA ALA A 20 1.93 -13.98 -2.02
C ALA A 20 3.45 -13.75 -2.00
N VAL A 21 3.94 -12.93 -1.07
CA VAL A 21 5.37 -12.62 -0.92
C VAL A 21 6.03 -13.33 0.26
N ASP A 22 5.25 -14.09 1.04
CA ASP A 22 5.77 -14.83 2.18
C ASP A 22 6.68 -15.98 1.73
N GLY A 23 7.83 -16.12 2.38
CA GLY A 23 8.84 -17.13 2.04
C GLY A 23 9.69 -16.84 0.79
N LEU A 24 9.45 -15.75 0.05
CA LEU A 24 10.31 -15.37 -1.07
C LEU A 24 11.70 -14.98 -0.58
N THR A 25 12.72 -15.39 -1.32
CA THR A 25 14.11 -14.99 -1.09
C THR A 25 14.37 -13.56 -1.55
N GLU A 26 15.43 -12.93 -1.05
CA GLU A 26 15.84 -11.58 -1.49
C GLU A 26 16.12 -11.51 -3.01
N ALA A 27 16.61 -12.59 -3.61
CA ALA A 27 16.84 -12.65 -5.05
C ALA A 27 15.52 -12.65 -5.83
N GLU A 28 14.52 -13.41 -5.38
CA GLU A 28 13.17 -13.45 -5.98
C GLU A 28 12.44 -12.11 -5.80
N MET A 29 12.57 -11.49 -4.63
CA MET A 29 11.97 -10.19 -4.33
C MET A 29 12.48 -9.07 -5.24
N ASN A 30 13.74 -9.16 -5.67
CA ASN A 30 14.41 -8.15 -6.50
C ASN A 30 14.56 -8.54 -7.98
N ALA A 31 14.09 -9.73 -8.38
CA ALA A 31 14.13 -10.14 -9.77
C ALA A 31 13.10 -9.36 -10.60
N PRO A 32 13.49 -8.77 -11.74
CA PRO A 32 12.52 -8.22 -12.69
C PRO A 32 11.84 -9.37 -13.43
N LEU A 33 10.55 -9.60 -13.18
CA LEU A 33 9.80 -10.74 -13.72
C LEU A 33 9.02 -10.42 -15.01
N VAL A 34 8.97 -9.14 -15.40
CA VAL A 34 8.18 -8.64 -16.54
C VAL A 34 8.94 -7.57 -17.34
N PRO A 35 8.63 -7.35 -18.62
CA PRO A 35 9.37 -6.41 -19.49
C PRO A 35 9.43 -4.95 -19.00
N SER A 36 8.49 -4.54 -18.15
CA SER A 36 8.49 -3.21 -17.53
C SER A 36 9.56 -3.03 -16.45
N GLY A 37 10.30 -4.09 -16.11
CA GLY A 37 11.35 -4.08 -15.09
C GLY A 37 10.81 -4.00 -13.66
N TRP A 38 9.54 -4.34 -13.44
CA TRP A 38 8.97 -4.39 -12.09
C TRP A 38 9.52 -5.57 -11.30
N THR A 39 9.92 -5.27 -10.07
CA THR A 39 10.27 -6.24 -9.03
C THR A 39 9.13 -6.33 -8.01
N ILE A 40 9.12 -7.35 -7.16
CA ILE A 40 8.16 -7.45 -6.06
C ILE A 40 8.36 -6.32 -5.04
N THR A 41 9.61 -5.92 -4.76
CA THR A 41 9.90 -4.76 -3.91
C THR A 41 9.30 -3.47 -4.44
N ARG A 42 9.35 -3.25 -5.77
CA ARG A 42 8.70 -2.10 -6.41
C ARG A 42 7.17 -2.19 -6.35
N LEU A 43 6.60 -3.39 -6.50
CA LEU A 43 5.17 -3.64 -6.31
C LEU A 43 4.70 -3.24 -4.92
N LEU A 44 5.38 -3.70 -3.87
CA LEU A 44 5.02 -3.36 -2.49
C LEU A 44 5.18 -1.86 -2.19
N ASN A 45 6.21 -1.21 -2.73
CA ASN A 45 6.37 0.25 -2.66
C ASN A 45 5.17 0.99 -3.28
N HIS A 46 4.71 0.53 -4.44
CA HIS A 46 3.56 1.10 -5.12
C HIS A 46 2.28 0.93 -4.30
N LEU A 47 2.00 -0.26 -3.78
CA LEU A 47 0.83 -0.47 -2.92
C LEU A 47 0.89 0.41 -1.67
N ALA A 48 2.06 0.55 -1.05
CA ALA A 48 2.24 1.36 0.15
C ALA A 48 2.03 2.87 -0.09
N PHE A 49 2.64 3.42 -1.13
CA PHE A 49 2.66 4.88 -1.30
C PHE A 49 1.57 5.40 -2.23
N ASP A 50 1.15 4.65 -3.23
CA ASP A 50 0.08 5.07 -4.14
C ASP A 50 -1.30 4.67 -3.59
N GLY A 51 -1.45 3.41 -3.17
CA GLY A 51 -2.71 2.91 -2.59
C GLY A 51 -2.97 3.43 -1.17
N GLU A 52 -2.12 3.06 -0.23
CA GLU A 52 -2.36 3.31 1.20
C GLU A 52 -2.11 4.77 1.62
N MET A 53 -1.00 5.37 1.19
CA MET A 53 -0.67 6.76 1.52
C MET A 53 -1.45 7.75 0.65
N PHE A 54 -1.28 7.72 -0.67
CA PHE A 54 -1.85 8.73 -1.55
C PHE A 54 -3.39 8.65 -1.60
N TRP A 55 -3.96 7.53 -2.05
CA TRP A 55 -5.42 7.45 -2.21
C TRP A 55 -6.18 7.44 -0.89
N ILE A 56 -5.78 6.60 0.07
CA ILE A 56 -6.54 6.48 1.32
C ILE A 56 -6.17 7.60 2.30
N SER A 57 -4.90 7.80 2.59
CA SER A 57 -4.52 8.73 3.67
C SER A 57 -4.62 10.19 3.22
N ALA A 58 -4.06 10.54 2.07
CA ALA A 58 -4.02 11.93 1.58
C ALA A 58 -5.33 12.36 0.91
N VAL A 59 -5.82 11.63 -0.10
CA VAL A 59 -7.00 12.04 -0.88
C VAL A 59 -8.30 11.80 -0.09
N LEU A 60 -8.55 10.57 0.34
CA LEU A 60 -9.80 10.27 1.07
C LEU A 60 -9.81 10.92 2.46
N GLY A 61 -8.72 10.76 3.21
CA GLY A 61 -8.63 11.21 4.61
C GLY A 61 -8.21 12.67 4.83
N GLY A 62 -7.70 13.36 3.81
CA GLY A 62 -7.13 14.69 3.97
C GLY A 62 -5.97 14.75 5.00
N ASP A 63 -5.27 13.65 5.26
CA ASP A 63 -4.25 13.56 6.32
C ASP A 63 -3.07 14.50 6.03
N PRO A 64 -2.86 15.57 6.83
CA PRO A 64 -1.83 16.57 6.54
C PRO A 64 -0.42 15.98 6.55
N GLU A 65 -0.16 14.99 7.40
CA GLU A 65 1.14 14.33 7.45
C GLU A 65 1.35 13.50 6.17
N ALA A 66 0.32 12.88 5.59
CA ALA A 66 0.46 12.05 4.39
C ALA A 66 0.67 12.94 3.15
N ILE A 67 0.00 14.08 3.13
CA ILE A 67 0.17 15.12 2.10
C ILE A 67 1.59 15.71 2.16
N ALA A 68 2.12 15.97 3.37
CA ALA A 68 3.48 16.49 3.53
C ALA A 68 4.56 15.46 3.16
N GLU A 69 4.29 14.18 3.36
CA GLU A 69 5.21 13.06 3.12
C GLU A 69 5.05 12.41 1.75
N LEU A 70 4.32 13.04 0.82
CA LEU A 70 4.02 12.45 -0.48
C LEU A 70 5.26 11.86 -1.15
N HIS A 71 5.13 10.59 -1.53
CA HIS A 71 6.18 9.79 -2.13
C HIS A 71 5.71 9.26 -3.47
N ASN A 72 6.61 9.21 -4.46
CA ASN A 72 6.27 8.62 -5.75
C ASN A 72 6.17 7.09 -5.62
N GLY A 73 4.96 6.55 -5.47
CA GLY A 73 4.75 5.10 -5.33
C GLY A 73 5.18 4.30 -6.55
N TRP A 74 5.26 4.90 -7.74
CA TRP A 74 5.67 4.23 -8.97
C TRP A 74 7.19 4.05 -9.08
N ALA A 75 7.97 4.73 -8.26
CA ALA A 75 9.42 4.66 -8.26
C ALA A 75 9.93 4.21 -6.89
N SER A 76 10.85 3.25 -6.90
CA SER A 76 11.54 2.82 -5.69
C SER A 76 13.04 2.69 -5.98
N ARG A 77 13.86 3.01 -4.98
CA ARG A 77 15.26 2.56 -4.99
C ARG A 77 15.30 1.07 -4.66
N PRO A 78 16.33 0.33 -5.10
CA PRO A 78 16.54 -1.03 -4.62
C PRO A 78 16.54 -1.07 -3.09
N MET A 79 15.78 -2.00 -2.52
CA MET A 79 15.65 -2.17 -1.07
C MET A 79 15.51 -3.65 -0.71
N PRO A 80 15.86 -4.06 0.51
CA PRO A 80 15.57 -5.40 1.00
C PRO A 80 14.08 -5.73 0.96
N GLY A 81 13.73 -6.99 0.69
CA GLY A 81 12.35 -7.47 0.70
C GLY A 81 11.64 -7.22 2.03
N ALA A 82 12.35 -7.46 3.14
CA ALA A 82 11.85 -7.18 4.48
C ALA A 82 11.52 -5.70 4.71
N GLU A 83 12.29 -4.78 4.13
CA GLU A 83 12.03 -3.34 4.20
C GLU A 83 10.75 -2.99 3.45
N ALA A 84 10.59 -3.48 2.22
CA ALA A 84 9.39 -3.26 1.40
C ALA A 84 8.11 -3.75 2.09
N VAL A 85 8.16 -4.94 2.72
CA VAL A 85 7.04 -5.50 3.49
C VAL A 85 6.74 -4.63 4.72
N ASN A 86 7.77 -4.15 5.43
CA ASN A 86 7.58 -3.31 6.62
C ASN A 86 6.97 -1.95 6.27
N ILE A 87 7.40 -1.33 5.17
CA ILE A 87 6.82 -0.10 4.63
C ILE A 87 5.34 -0.31 4.32
N TYR A 88 5.00 -1.36 3.57
CA TYR A 88 3.59 -1.66 3.24
C TYR A 88 2.72 -1.87 4.50
N ARG A 89 3.21 -2.65 5.48
CA ARG A 89 2.54 -2.84 6.77
C ARG A 89 2.40 -1.56 7.59
N HIS A 90 3.37 -0.64 7.49
CA HIS A 90 3.28 0.65 8.14
C HIS A 90 2.14 1.48 7.51
N GLN A 91 2.09 1.55 6.18
CA GLN A 91 1.07 2.33 5.50
C GLN A 91 -0.35 1.75 5.66
N ILE A 92 -0.52 0.43 5.66
CA ILE A 92 -1.82 -0.21 6.01
C ILE A 92 -2.30 0.22 7.41
N ARG A 93 -1.41 0.25 8.40
CA ARG A 93 -1.78 0.67 9.76
C ARG A 93 -2.21 2.13 9.80
N ARG A 94 -1.61 2.98 8.96
CA ARG A 94 -1.97 4.39 8.85
C ARG A 94 -3.32 4.57 8.17
N SER A 95 -3.50 3.95 7.01
CA SER A 95 -4.75 4.02 6.24
C SER A 95 -5.93 3.42 7.01
N ASN A 96 -5.73 2.37 7.80
CA ASN A 96 -6.77 1.84 8.70
C ASN A 96 -7.25 2.86 9.75
N ARG A 97 -6.36 3.75 10.25
CA ARG A 97 -6.78 4.81 11.19
C ARG A 97 -7.63 5.88 10.51
N ILE A 98 -7.46 6.06 9.19
CA ILE A 98 -8.26 6.97 8.37
C ILE A 98 -9.61 6.32 8.06
N LEU A 99 -9.62 5.10 7.55
CA LEU A 99 -10.82 4.33 7.21
C LEU A 99 -11.78 4.14 8.40
N ALA A 100 -11.26 4.16 9.64
CA ALA A 100 -12.09 4.09 10.84
C ALA A 100 -12.85 5.40 11.17
N LYS A 101 -12.58 6.49 10.46
CA LYS A 101 -13.10 7.84 10.76
C LYS A 101 -13.83 8.50 9.60
N VAL A 102 -13.54 8.11 8.37
CA VAL A 102 -14.15 8.67 7.16
C VAL A 102 -15.49 8.01 6.89
N ASP A 103 -16.45 8.78 6.41
CA ASP A 103 -17.66 8.27 5.76
C ASP A 103 -17.34 8.04 4.29
N LEU A 104 -17.57 6.83 3.77
CA LEU A 104 -17.24 6.49 2.39
C LEU A 104 -18.28 6.96 1.37
N ASP A 105 -19.45 7.44 1.83
CA ASP A 105 -20.46 8.11 1.00
C ASP A 105 -20.20 9.62 0.84
N ASP A 106 -19.31 10.21 1.65
CA ASP A 106 -18.88 11.59 1.54
C ASP A 106 -17.85 11.80 0.40
N PRO A 107 -17.77 13.00 -0.19
CA PRO A 107 -16.69 13.31 -1.13
C PRO A 107 -15.32 13.27 -0.42
N PRO A 108 -14.23 12.96 -1.16
CA PRO A 108 -12.86 13.09 -0.64
C PRO A 108 -12.57 14.51 -0.13
N SER A 109 -11.65 14.61 0.84
CA SER A 109 -11.29 15.87 1.51
C SER A 109 -10.55 16.87 0.64
#